data_AF-A0A965VWW8-F1
#
_entry.id   AF-A0A965VWW8-F1
#
_cell.length_a   1.000
_cell.length_b   1.000
_cell.length_c   1.000
_cell.angle_alpha   90.00
_cell.angle_beta   90.00
_cell.angle_gamma   90.00
#
_symmetry.space_group_name_H-M   'P 1'
#
loop_
_entity.id
_entity.type
_entity.pdbx_description
1 polymer ?
#
loop_
_entity_poly.entity_id
_entity_poly.type
_entity_poly.pdbx_seq_one_letter_code
_entity_poly.pdbx_strand_id
1 'polypeptide(L)'
;MIPMRSIVQKIADTLNTRWVQFFAAPALVLIWFLATDPSNGADTLTRLQLGVAQALIMTGFAYVVSKAMLGRASSETLYARVLEGSTAAGVAYLGVCLMRAMVLWSFLSFFSAAVAH
;
A
#
# COMPACT_ATOMS: atom_id res chain seq x y z
N MET A 1 -23.50 6.21 34.30
CA MET A 1 -22.24 5.51 33.95
C MET A 1 -22.27 5.19 32.46
N ILE A 2 -21.57 5.98 31.64
CA ILE A 2 -21.38 5.65 30.22
C ILE A 2 -20.41 4.45 30.19
N PRO A 3 -20.78 3.30 29.61
CA PRO A 3 -19.94 2.12 29.69
C PRO A 3 -18.65 2.38 28.92
N MET A 4 -17.52 2.41 29.64
CA MET A 4 -16.16 2.66 29.12
C MET A 4 -15.80 1.77 27.91
N ARG A 5 -16.44 0.60 27.80
CA ARG A 5 -16.32 -0.33 26.66
C ARG A 5 -16.81 0.25 25.32
N SER A 6 -17.82 1.11 25.34
CA SER A 6 -18.40 1.76 24.15
C SER A 6 -17.47 2.82 23.55
N ILE A 7 -16.75 3.56 24.40
CA ILE A 7 -15.79 4.58 23.96
C ILE A 7 -14.58 3.93 23.29
N VAL A 8 -14.04 2.85 23.89
CA VAL A 8 -12.90 2.12 23.33
C VAL A 8 -13.24 1.51 21.96
N GLN A 9 -14.43 0.92 21.80
CA GLN A 9 -14.87 0.39 20.50
C GLN A 9 -15.01 1.49 19.44
N LYS A 10 -15.63 2.62 19.78
CA LYS A 10 -15.75 3.75 18.83
C LYS A 10 -14.40 4.31 18.39
N ILE A 11 -13.43 4.38 19.30
CA ILE A 11 -12.06 4.80 18.99
C ILE A 11 -11.38 3.78 18.08
N ALA A 12 -11.51 2.48 18.38
CA ALA A 12 -10.97 1.41 17.55
C ALA A 12 -11.59 1.42 16.14
N ASP A 13 -12.90 1.62 16.01
CA ASP A 13 -13.60 1.69 14.72
C ASP A 13 -13.18 2.94 13.92
N THR A 14 -12.94 4.06 14.62
CA THR A 14 -12.44 5.29 14.00
C THR A 14 -11.00 5.12 13.52
N LEU A 15 -10.12 4.48 14.30
CA LEU A 15 -8.75 4.14 13.89
C LEU A 15 -8.72 3.09 12.77
N ASN A 16 -9.71 2.21 12.69
CA ASN A 16 -9.82 1.20 11.64
C ASN A 16 -10.47 1.74 10.35
N THR A 17 -10.84 3.02 10.33
CA THR A 17 -11.37 3.65 9.13
C THR A 17 -10.24 3.85 8.13
N ARG A 18 -10.45 3.39 6.88
CA ARG A 18 -9.46 3.49 5.78
C ARG A 18 -8.87 4.90 5.63
N TRP A 19 -9.70 5.92 5.83
CA TRP A 19 -9.28 7.31 5.75
C TRP A 19 -8.26 7.68 6.82
N VAL A 20 -8.41 7.15 8.04
CA VAL A 20 -7.47 7.39 9.14
C VAL A 20 -6.15 6.67 8.90
N GLN A 21 -6.19 5.44 8.39
CA GLN A 21 -4.98 4.65 8.12
C GLN A 21 -4.15 5.18 6.95
N PHE A 22 -4.81 5.60 5.86
CA PHE A 22 -4.12 6.01 4.64
C PHE A 22 -3.82 7.52 4.54
N PHE A 23 -4.54 8.37 5.29
CA PHE A 23 -4.34 9.81 5.24
C PHE A 23 -3.99 10.42 6.60
N ALA A 24 -4.78 10.17 7.64
CA ALA A 24 -4.58 10.85 8.92
C ALA A 24 -3.31 10.39 9.66
N ALA A 25 -3.03 9.09 9.69
CA ALA A 25 -1.83 8.54 10.33
C ALA A 25 -0.52 8.98 9.62
N PRO A 26 -0.40 8.88 8.28
CA PRO A 26 0.76 9.43 7.57
C PRO A 26 0.91 10.95 7.75
N ALA A 27 -0.20 11.70 7.73
CA ALA A 27 -0.17 13.15 7.94
C ALA A 27 0.32 13.52 9.35
N LEU A 28 -0.14 12.81 10.39
CA LEU A 28 0.33 13.02 11.76
C LEU A 28 1.83 12.71 11.91
N VAL A 29 2.32 11.65 11.26
CA VAL A 29 3.75 11.32 11.23
C VAL A 29 4.55 12.42 10.54
N LEU A 30 4.06 12.96 9.41
CA LEU A 30 4.72 14.07 8.71
C LEU A 30 4.72 15.37 9.52
N ILE A 31 3.62 15.69 10.22
CA ILE A 31 3.54 16.84 11.13
C ILE A 31 4.51 16.67 12.30
N TRP A 32 4.62 15.46 12.85
CA TRP A 32 5.60 15.15 13.89
C TRP A 32 7.02 15.32 13.39
N PHE A 33 7.33 14.82 12.18
CA PHE A 33 8.64 15.03 11.57
C PHE A 33 8.93 16.51 11.37
N LEU A 34 7.98 17.28 10.82
CA LEU A 34 8.14 18.73 10.65
C LEU A 34 8.41 19.46 11.97
N ALA A 35 7.77 19.03 13.06
CA ALA A 35 7.95 19.63 14.38
C ALA A 35 9.27 19.22 15.08
N THR A 36 9.84 18.08 14.71
CA THR A 36 11.06 17.51 15.34
C THR A 36 12.32 17.75 14.52
N ASP A 37 12.19 18.33 13.31
CA ASP A 37 13.27 18.48 12.34
C ASP A 37 13.99 19.85 12.52
N PRO A 38 15.28 19.88 12.93
CA PRO A 38 16.05 21.12 13.06
C PRO A 38 16.39 21.78 11.70
N SER A 39 16.07 21.10 10.59
CA SER A 39 16.44 21.46 9.21
C SER A 39 15.36 22.27 8.47
N ASN A 40 14.37 22.83 9.16
CA ASN A 40 13.21 23.55 8.58
C ASN A 40 12.42 22.74 7.53
N GLY A 41 12.31 21.42 7.70
CA GLY A 41 11.39 20.59 6.92
C GLY A 41 11.90 20.09 5.56
N ALA A 42 13.15 20.36 5.17
CA ALA A 42 13.73 19.84 3.92
C ALA A 42 13.83 18.29 3.91
N ASP A 43 14.22 17.71 5.04
CA ASP A 43 14.27 16.25 5.24
C ASP A 43 12.86 15.64 5.26
N THR A 44 11.92 16.36 5.87
CA THR A 44 10.50 15.97 5.89
C THR A 44 9.86 16.00 4.49
N LEU A 45 10.20 16.99 3.65
CA LEU A 45 9.73 17.09 2.26
C LEU A 45 10.29 15.96 1.39
N THR A 46 11.57 15.63 1.58
CA THR A 46 12.23 14.53 0.89
C THR A 46 11.57 13.19 1.25
N ARG A 47 11.26 12.96 2.54
CA ARG A 47 10.53 11.76 2.98
C ARG A 47 9.10 11.70 2.46
N LEU A 48 8.41 12.83 2.31
CA LEU A 48 7.08 12.89 1.69
C LEU A 48 7.14 12.55 0.19
N GLN A 49 8.09 13.12 -0.54
CA GLN A 49 8.29 12.87 -1.97
C GLN A 49 8.65 11.40 -2.22
N LEU A 50 9.57 10.85 -1.43
CA LEU A 50 10.04 9.46 -1.59
C LEU A 50 9.05 8.43 -1.03
N GLY A 51 8.45 8.71 0.11
CA GLY A 51 7.60 7.75 0.82
C GLY A 51 6.19 7.70 0.27
N VAL A 52 5.57 8.85 0.00
CA VAL A 52 4.15 8.92 -0.35
C VAL A 52 3.97 9.10 -1.86
N ALA A 53 4.64 10.09 -2.46
CA ALA A 53 4.44 10.38 -3.88
C ALA A 53 5.01 9.27 -4.79
N GLN A 54 6.26 8.86 -4.54
CA GLN A 54 6.89 7.81 -5.34
C GLN A 54 6.21 6.45 -5.15
N ALA A 55 5.82 6.07 -3.92
CA ALA A 55 5.13 4.81 -3.69
C ALA A 55 3.77 4.74 -4.40
N LEU A 56 3.01 5.84 -4.41
CA LEU A 56 1.73 5.90 -5.13
C LEU A 56 1.91 5.80 -6.65
N ILE A 57 2.87 6.55 -7.20
CA ILE A 57 3.17 6.52 -8.64
C ILE A 57 3.66 5.12 -9.05
N MET A 58 4.57 4.52 -8.27
CA MET A 58 5.11 3.19 -8.54
C MET A 58 4.05 2.10 -8.41
N THR A 59 3.05 2.28 -7.54
CA THR A 59 1.91 1.35 -7.45
C THR A 59 1.09 1.35 -8.75
N GLY A 60 0.86 2.52 -9.34
CA GLY A 60 0.19 2.64 -10.64
C GLY A 60 0.99 1.98 -11.78
N PHE A 61 2.29 2.24 -11.84
CA PHE A 61 3.18 1.61 -12.83
C PHE A 61 3.27 0.09 -12.66
N ALA A 62 3.43 -0.39 -11.42
CA ALA A 62 3.44 -1.81 -11.11
C ALA A 62 2.14 -2.50 -11.54
N TYR A 63 0.98 -1.83 -11.37
CA TYR A 63 -0.29 -2.35 -11.86
C TYR A 63 -0.32 -2.46 -13.38
N VAL A 64 0.11 -1.43 -14.11
CA VAL A 64 0.14 -1.43 -15.59
C VAL A 64 1.08 -2.52 -16.11
N VAL A 65 2.29 -2.62 -15.57
CA VAL A 65 3.28 -3.63 -15.96
C VAL A 65 2.78 -5.04 -15.64
N SER A 66 2.23 -5.25 -14.43
CA SER A 66 1.65 -6.54 -14.07
C SER A 66 0.50 -6.92 -14.99
N LYS A 67 -0.34 -5.95 -15.38
CA LYS A 67 -1.45 -6.17 -16.32
C LYS A 67 -0.93 -6.50 -17.73
N ALA A 68 0.15 -5.87 -18.17
CA ALA A 68 0.80 -6.18 -19.44
C ALA A 68 1.40 -7.60 -19.46
N MET A 69 2.03 -8.02 -18.35
CA MET A 69 2.65 -9.36 -18.22
C MET A 69 1.61 -10.49 -18.11
N LEU A 70 0.47 -10.24 -17.47
CA LEU A 70 -0.59 -11.23 -17.29
C LEU A 70 -1.54 -11.35 -18.49
N GLY A 71 -1.54 -10.35 -19.39
CA GLY A 71 -2.36 -10.36 -20.60
C GLY A 71 -3.84 -10.63 -20.30
N ARG A 72 -4.40 -11.71 -20.88
CA ARG A 72 -5.80 -12.15 -20.69
C ARG A 72 -6.03 -13.07 -19.48
N ALA A 73 -5.01 -13.36 -18.68
CA ALA A 73 -5.17 -14.05 -17.40
C ALA A 73 -5.89 -13.13 -16.41
N SER A 74 -7.21 -13.03 -16.57
CA SER A 74 -8.04 -12.19 -15.73
C SER A 74 -8.08 -12.79 -14.33
N SER A 75 -7.64 -12.00 -13.36
CA SER A 75 -7.71 -12.35 -11.93
C SER A 75 -9.13 -12.73 -11.51
N GLU A 76 -10.15 -12.18 -12.19
CA GLU A 76 -11.56 -12.42 -11.92
C GLU A 76 -12.03 -13.78 -12.45
N THR A 77 -11.57 -14.21 -13.63
CA THR A 77 -11.92 -15.54 -14.18
C THR A 77 -11.23 -16.66 -13.42
N LEU A 78 -9.99 -16.42 -12.97
CA LEU A 78 -9.27 -17.33 -12.06
C LEU A 78 -9.98 -17.41 -10.71
N TYR A 79 -10.39 -16.28 -10.13
CA TYR A 79 -11.12 -16.25 -8.87
C TYR A 79 -12.49 -16.95 -8.95
N ALA A 80 -13.24 -16.76 -10.03
CA ALA A 80 -14.49 -17.47 -10.27
C ALA A 80 -14.29 -19.00 -10.32
N ARG A 81 -13.25 -19.45 -11.05
CA ARG A 81 -12.90 -20.88 -11.13
C ARG A 81 -12.40 -21.47 -9.80
N VAL A 82 -11.82 -20.66 -8.92
CA VAL A 82 -11.48 -21.08 -7.55
C VAL A 82 -12.73 -21.34 -6.73
N LEU A 83 -13.73 -20.46 -6.83
CA LEU A 83 -15.02 -20.64 -6.15
C LEU A 83 -15.79 -21.86 -6.66
N GLU A 84 -15.58 -22.27 -7.91
CA GLU A 84 -16.09 -23.53 -8.48
C GLU A 84 -15.35 -24.78 -7.97
N GLY A 85 -14.35 -24.64 -7.10
CA GLY A 85 -13.63 -25.76 -6.47
C GLY A 85 -12.35 -26.20 -7.19
N SER A 86 -11.90 -25.48 -8.22
CA SER A 86 -10.67 -25.82 -8.93
C SER A 86 -9.42 -25.33 -8.17
N THR A 87 -8.70 -26.28 -7.55
CA THR A 87 -7.43 -26.01 -6.84
C THR A 87 -6.34 -25.46 -7.76
N ALA A 88 -6.29 -25.89 -9.03
CA ALA A 88 -5.34 -25.40 -10.01
C ALA A 88 -5.53 -23.90 -10.32
N ALA A 89 -6.79 -23.43 -10.39
CA ALA A 89 -7.08 -22.01 -10.55
C ALA A 89 -6.62 -21.19 -9.34
N GLY A 90 -6.63 -21.79 -8.14
CA GLY A 90 -6.19 -21.15 -6.89
C GLY A 90 -4.69 -20.91 -6.86
N VAL A 91 -3.91 -21.92 -7.27
CA VAL A 91 -2.46 -21.80 -7.40
C VAL A 91 -2.09 -20.73 -8.43
N ALA A 92 -2.78 -20.70 -9.58
CA ALA A 92 -2.58 -19.68 -10.58
C ALA A 92 -2.93 -18.27 -10.07
N TYR A 93 -4.05 -18.10 -9.35
CA TYR A 93 -4.42 -16.83 -8.73
C TYR A 93 -3.38 -16.35 -7.71
N LEU A 94 -2.87 -17.25 -6.86
CA LEU A 94 -1.78 -16.95 -5.92
C LEU A 94 -0.51 -16.50 -6.65
N GLY A 95 -0.14 -17.17 -7.75
CA GLY A 95 0.97 -16.77 -8.59
C GLY A 95 0.81 -15.35 -9.16
N VAL A 96 -0.41 -15.00 -9.59
CA VAL A 96 -0.74 -13.64 -10.04
C VAL A 96 -0.57 -12.60 -8.92
N CYS A 97 -1.07 -12.89 -7.73
CA CYS A 97 -0.90 -12.01 -6.56
C CYS A 97 0.57 -11.83 -6.19
N LEU A 98 1.33 -12.91 -6.16
CA LEU A 98 2.76 -12.89 -5.85
C LEU A 98 3.54 -12.08 -6.88
N MET A 99 3.27 -12.30 -8.17
CA MET A 99 3.94 -11.56 -9.24
C MET A 99 3.70 -10.05 -9.13
N ARG A 100 2.47 -9.62 -8.83
CA ARG A 100 2.14 -8.21 -8.59
C ARG A 100 2.92 -7.62 -7.40
N ALA A 101 3.01 -8.37 -6.31
CA ALA A 101 3.76 -7.94 -5.13
C ALA A 101 5.26 -7.82 -5.43
N MET A 102 5.84 -8.78 -6.17
CA MET A 102 7.25 -8.77 -6.57
C MET A 102 7.58 -7.62 -7.54
N VAL A 103 6.70 -7.31 -8.49
CA VAL A 103 6.87 -6.18 -9.41
C VAL A 103 6.86 -4.86 -8.63
N LEU A 104 5.90 -4.67 -7.73
CA LEU A 104 5.85 -3.50 -6.85
C LEU A 104 7.13 -3.39 -6.00
N TRP A 105 7.53 -4.47 -5.35
CA TRP A 105 8.75 -4.50 -4.54
C TRP A 105 10.00 -4.15 -5.33
N SER A 106 10.11 -4.65 -6.56
CA SER A 106 11.25 -4.37 -7.46
C SER A 106 11.31 -2.90 -7.82
N PHE A 107 10.18 -2.28 -8.16
CA PHE A 107 10.12 -0.84 -8.43
C PHE A 107 10.48 -0.01 -7.20
N LEU A 108 9.93 -0.35 -6.02
CA LEU A 108 10.25 0.35 -4.78
C LEU A 108 11.75 0.24 -4.43
N SER A 109 12.34 -0.94 -4.56
CA SER A 109 13.76 -1.17 -4.28
C SER A 109 14.67 -0.44 -5.27
N PHE A 110 14.34 -0.49 -6.57
CA PHE A 110 15.13 0.16 -7.61
C PHE A 110 15.15 1.69 -7.44
N PHE A 111 13.98 2.30 -7.24
CA PHE A 111 13.91 3.75 -7.07
C PHE A 111 14.31 4.23 -5.67
N SER A 112 14.26 3.36 -4.64
CA SER A 112 14.88 3.65 -3.35
C SER A 112 16.40 3.66 -3.44
N ALA A 113 17.00 2.77 -4.24
CA ALA A 113 18.45 2.72 -4.45
C ALA A 113 18.95 3.90 -5.29
N ALA A 114 18.17 4.34 -6.30
CA ALA A 114 18.51 5.47 -7.16
C ALA A 114 18.58 6.83 -6.44
N VAL A 115 18.04 6.92 -5.22
CA VAL A 115 17.99 8.14 -4.40
C VAL A 115 19.10 8.17 -3.34
N ALA A 116 19.75 7.03 -3.06
CA ALA A 116 20.84 6.94 -2.10
C ALA A 116 22.21 7.42 -2.65
N HIS A 117 22.24 7.89 -3.90
CA HIS A 117 23.39 8.45 -4.60
C HIS A 117 23.12 9.90 -5.01
#